data_AF-A0A917WPC0-F1
#
_entry.id   AF-A0A917WPC0-F1
#
_cell.length_a   1.000
_cell.length_b   1.000
_cell.length_c   1.000
_cell.angle_alpha   90.00
_cell.angle_beta   90.00
_cell.angle_gamma   90.00
#
_symmetry.space_group_name_H-M   'P 1'
#
loop_
_entity.id
_entity.type
_entity.pdbx_description
1 polymer ?
#
loop_
_entity_poly.entity_id
_entity_poly.type
_entity_poly.pdbx_seq_one_letter_code
_entity_poly.pdbx_strand_id
1 'polypeptide(L)' 'MAKNKKGISENEKKVAEKTYDVSDYQSSDPVDQGLAITHEQVSDDYMEGTIDAKIDKVNKDDELKNHQGKEFPRTGF' A
#
# COMPACT_ATOMS: atom_id res chain seq x y z
N MET A 1 -10.34 12.90 41.24
CA MET A 1 -9.60 12.51 40.02
C MET A 1 -10.01 13.45 38.89
N ALA A 2 -9.19 14.47 38.59
CA ALA A 2 -9.48 15.39 37.49
C ALA A 2 -9.06 14.74 36.16
N LYS A 3 -10.02 14.51 35.26
CA LYS A 3 -9.74 14.04 33.89
C LYS A 3 -9.04 15.18 33.15
N ASN A 4 -7.76 15.02 32.86
CA ASN A 4 -6.99 15.95 32.05
C ASN A 4 -7.51 15.85 30.60
N LYS A 5 -8.41 16.76 30.18
CA LYS A 5 -8.87 16.85 28.79
C LYS A 5 -7.72 17.44 27.97
N LYS A 6 -6.90 16.58 27.39
CA LYS A 6 -5.92 16.96 26.37
C LYS A 6 -6.72 17.49 25.17
N GLY A 7 -6.59 18.79 24.89
CA GLY A 7 -7.26 19.40 23.73
C GLY A 7 -6.73 18.80 22.43
N ILE A 8 -7.61 18.68 21.43
CA ILE A 8 -7.25 18.17 20.10
C ILE A 8 -6.20 19.12 19.49
N SER A 9 -5.08 18.58 19.04
CA SER A 9 -4.02 19.35 18.40
C SER A 9 -4.40 19.75 16.97
N GLU A 10 -3.79 20.83 16.46
CA GLU A 10 -4.05 21.29 15.08
C GLU A 10 -3.72 20.21 14.03
N ASN A 11 -2.71 19.37 14.28
CA ASN A 11 -2.40 18.23 13.40
C ASN A 11 -3.50 17.16 13.42
N GLU A 12 -4.08 16.87 14.57
CA GLU A 12 -5.20 15.90 14.68
C GLU A 12 -6.42 16.41 13.91
N LYS A 13 -6.71 17.72 13.97
CA LYS A 13 -7.78 18.32 13.15
C LYS A 13 -7.46 18.23 11.68
N LYS A 14 -6.22 18.57 11.28
CA LYS A 14 -5.79 18.51 9.89
C LYS A 14 -5.98 17.11 9.30
N VAL A 15 -5.58 16.06 10.02
CA VAL A 15 -5.77 14.68 9.57
C VAL A 15 -7.25 14.30 9.49
N ALA A 16 -8.08 14.74 10.43
CA ALA A 16 -9.51 14.38 10.47
C ALA A 16 -10.33 15.07 9.36
N GLU A 17 -9.94 16.26 8.93
CA GLU A 17 -10.70 17.08 7.99
C GLU A 17 -10.14 17.06 6.55
N LYS A 18 -8.88 16.63 6.37
CA LYS A 18 -8.22 16.61 5.06
C LYS A 18 -8.81 15.50 4.17
N THR A 19 -9.09 15.87 2.92
CA THR A 19 -9.40 14.95 1.82
C THR A 19 -8.28 15.01 0.80
N TYR A 20 -8.07 13.91 0.07
CA TYR A 20 -7.12 13.84 -1.03
C TYR A 20 -7.38 14.94 -2.09
N ASP A 21 -6.30 15.60 -2.52
CA ASP A 21 -6.25 16.47 -3.69
C ASP A 21 -5.03 16.10 -4.55
N VAL A 22 -5.15 16.15 -5.88
CA VAL A 22 -4.05 15.80 -6.81
C VAL A 22 -2.82 16.71 -6.62
N SER A 23 -3.03 17.96 -6.19
CA SER A 23 -1.93 18.89 -5.91
C SER A 23 -1.10 18.50 -4.67
N ASP A 24 -1.61 17.61 -3.80
CA ASP A 24 -0.95 17.21 -2.55
C ASP A 24 0.38 16.48 -2.79
N TYR A 25 0.60 15.88 -3.97
CA TYR A 25 1.91 15.32 -4.36
C TYR A 25 3.04 16.37 -4.37
N GLN A 26 2.70 17.64 -4.56
CA GLN A 26 3.65 18.75 -4.58
C GLN A 26 3.72 19.48 -3.23
N SER A 27 2.88 19.10 -2.26
CA SER A 27 2.86 19.73 -0.94
C SER A 27 4.14 19.41 -0.17
N SER A 28 4.60 20.35 0.65
CA SER A 28 5.67 20.14 1.63
C SER A 28 5.15 19.60 2.97
N ASP A 29 3.84 19.46 3.11
CA ASP A 29 3.23 18.95 4.34
C ASP A 29 3.18 17.41 4.34
N PRO A 30 3.66 16.74 5.41
CA PRO A 30 3.67 15.28 5.48
C PRO A 30 2.29 14.61 5.43
N VAL A 31 1.25 15.26 5.95
CA VAL A 31 -0.12 14.70 5.93
C VAL A 31 -0.65 14.68 4.51
N ASP A 32 -0.42 15.77 3.76
CA ASP A 32 -0.82 15.90 2.36
C ASP A 32 -0.09 14.85 1.50
N GLN A 33 1.24 14.74 1.65
CA GLN A 33 2.03 13.73 0.92
C GLN A 33 1.60 12.30 1.26
N GLY A 34 1.35 12.00 2.54
CA GLY A 34 0.91 10.67 2.96
C GLY A 34 -0.45 10.29 2.37
N LEU A 35 -1.39 11.24 2.32
CA LEU A 35 -2.69 11.05 1.66
C LEU A 35 -2.55 10.81 0.16
N ALA A 36 -1.69 11.56 -0.51
CA ALA A 36 -1.46 11.41 -1.95
C ALA A 36 -0.85 10.05 -2.27
N ILE A 37 0.24 9.67 -1.60
CA ILE A 37 0.93 8.38 -1.80
C ILE A 37 0.00 7.20 -1.52
N THR A 38 -0.80 7.24 -0.46
CA THR A 38 -1.71 6.14 -0.14
C THR A 38 -2.90 6.07 -1.10
N HIS A 39 -3.34 7.20 -1.67
CA HIS A 39 -4.31 7.20 -2.76
C HIS A 39 -3.75 6.54 -4.02
N GLU A 40 -2.49 6.79 -4.36
CA GLU A 40 -1.76 6.11 -5.44
C GLU A 40 -1.73 4.60 -5.21
N GLN A 41 -1.20 4.16 -4.05
CA GLN A 41 -1.07 2.74 -3.72
C GLN A 41 -2.41 1.99 -3.82
N VAL A 42 -3.49 2.57 -3.29
CA VAL A 42 -4.83 1.96 -3.38
C VAL A 42 -5.33 1.89 -4.82
N SER A 43 -5.05 2.92 -5.62
CA SER A 43 -5.47 2.97 -7.03
C SER A 43 -4.68 2.00 -7.90
N ASP A 44 -3.37 1.90 -7.66
CA ASP A 44 -2.48 0.96 -8.30
C ASP A 44 -2.89 -0.48 -7.96
N ASP A 45 -3.10 -0.79 -6.68
CA ASP A 45 -3.59 -2.11 -6.26
C ASP A 45 -4.96 -2.44 -6.90
N TYR A 46 -5.85 -1.46 -7.02
CA TYR A 46 -7.15 -1.65 -7.65
C TYR A 46 -7.04 -1.89 -9.17
N MET A 47 -6.14 -1.18 -9.86
CA MET A 47 -6.00 -1.23 -11.31
C MET A 47 -5.10 -2.38 -11.78
N GLU A 48 -3.95 -2.58 -11.14
CA GLU A 48 -3.01 -3.68 -11.41
C GLU A 48 -3.60 -5.03 -10.96
N GLY A 49 -4.45 -5.01 -9.92
CA GLY A 49 -5.05 -6.21 -9.36
C GLY A 49 -4.00 -7.05 -8.64
N THR A 50 -4.14 -8.38 -8.71
CA THR A 50 -3.19 -9.30 -8.05
C THR A 50 -2.22 -9.93 -9.03
N ILE A 51 -0.95 -10.05 -8.63
CA ILE A 51 0.05 -10.84 -9.35
C ILE A 51 -0.22 -12.34 -9.11
N ASP A 52 -1.12 -12.93 -9.90
CA ASP A 52 -1.46 -14.36 -9.85
C ASP A 52 -0.47 -15.23 -10.64
N ALA A 53 0.83 -14.97 -10.47
CA ALA A 53 1.86 -15.70 -11.20
C ALA A 53 1.99 -17.15 -10.70
N LYS A 54 2.08 -18.09 -11.65
CA LYS A 54 2.49 -19.47 -11.40
C LYS A 54 3.97 -19.61 -11.74
N ILE A 55 4.78 -20.11 -10.80
CA ILE A 55 6.21 -20.36 -11.04
C ILE A 55 6.38 -21.81 -11.50
N ASP A 56 6.93 -21.98 -12.70
CA ASP A 56 7.40 -23.28 -13.17
C ASP A 56 8.72 -23.67 -12.48
N LYS A 57 8.86 -24.95 -12.13
CA LYS A 57 10.10 -25.46 -11.53
C LYS A 57 11.04 -26.00 -12.60
N VAL A 58 12.30 -25.62 -12.52
CA VAL A 58 13.38 -26.21 -13.34
C VAL A 58 14.02 -27.40 -12.62
N ASN A 59 14.68 -28.28 -13.39
CA ASN A 59 15.51 -29.38 -12.89
C ASN A 59 16.92 -28.86 -12.53
N LYS A 60 17.87 -29.77 -12.25
CA LYS A 60 19.25 -29.40 -11.88
C LYS A 60 20.09 -28.90 -13.07
N ASP A 61 19.58 -29.12 -14.27
CA ASP A 61 20.21 -28.77 -15.55
C ASP A 61 19.52 -27.53 -16.16
N ASP A 62 18.78 -26.78 -15.34
CA ASP A 62 18.00 -25.57 -15.70
C ASP A 62 16.89 -25.79 -16.75
N GLU A 63 16.46 -27.02 -16.99
CA GLU A 63 15.35 -27.33 -17.89
C GLU A 63 14.02 -27.34 -17.13
N LEU A 64 12.96 -26.83 -17.77
CA LEU A 64 11.59 -26.86 -17.23
C LEU A 64 11.14 -28.31 -16.99
N LYS A 65 10.74 -28.65 -15.75
CA LYS A 65 10.20 -29.99 -15.45
C LYS A 65 8.84 -30.23 -16.07
N ASN A 66 7.98 -29.21 -16.11
CA ASN A 66 6.67 -29.19 -16.75
C ASN A 66 6.10 -27.75 -16.69
N HIS A 67 4.99 -27.50 -17.39
CA HIS A 67 4.24 -26.23 -17.36
C HIS A 67 3.14 -26.22 -16.28
N GLN A 68 3.32 -26.98 -15.20
CA GLN A 68 2.37 -27.07 -14.09
C GLN A 68 2.91 -26.26 -12.91
N GLY A 69 3.21 -24.99 -13.18
CA GLY A 69 3.72 -24.05 -12.20
C GLY A 69 2.82 -23.97 -10.97
N LYS A 70 3.46 -23.77 -9.82
CA LYS A 70 2.74 -23.59 -8.56
C LYS A 70 2.46 -22.12 -8.34
N GLU A 71 1.28 -21.81 -7.83
CA GLU A 71 0.94 -20.45 -7.40
C GLU A 71 1.95 -19.97 -6.37
N PHE A 72 2.33 -18.69 -6.48
CA PHE A 72 3.11 -18.04 -5.43
C PHE A 72 2.35 -18.14 -4.09
N PRO A 73 3.01 -18.60 -3.00
CA PRO A 73 2.37 -18.61 -1.69
C PRO A 73 2.04 -17.18 -1.26
N ARG A 74 0.75 -16.91 -1.01
CA ARG A 74 0.23 -15.61 -0.54
C ARG A 74 0.40 -15.39 0.96
N THR A 75 0.99 -16.34 1.66
CA THR A 75 1.35 -16.18 3.07
C THR A 75 2.55 -15.25 3.11
N GLY A 76 2.34 -14.01 3.55
CA GLY A 76 3.44 -13.09 3.86
C GLY A 76 4.45 -13.73 4.82
N PHE A 77 5.65 -13.14 4.87
CA PHE A 77 6.76 -13.58 5.71
C PHE A 77 6.39 -13.64 7.20
#